data_AF-A0A7R9IYR3-F1
#
_entry.id   AF-A0A7R9IYR3-F1
#
_cell.length_a   1.000
_cell.length_b   1.000
_cell.length_c   1.000
_cell.angle_alpha   90.00
_cell.angle_beta   90.00
_cell.angle_gamma   90.00
#
_symmetry.space_group_name_H-M   'P 1'
#
loop_
_entity.id
_entity.type
_entity.pdbx_description
1 polymer ?
#
loop_
_entity_poly.entity_id
_entity_poly.type
_entity_poly.pdbx_seq_one_letter_code
_entity_poly.pdbx_strand_id
1 'polypeptide(L)'
;MFPSLVNCCTIDWFVEWPQEALLSVAENSLKVVGGSEDIEKLALICVTIHESVSKMTVRFYEEMRRHYYTTPSSYLELLKLYLEKEGVRNTHQL
;
A
#
# COMPACT_ATOMS: atom_id res chain seq x y z
N MET A 1 -31.16 -0.82 18.98
CA MET A 1 -29.73 -0.55 19.28
C MET A 1 -29.28 -1.59 20.30
N PHE A 2 -28.10 -2.20 20.14
CA PHE A 2 -27.61 -3.32 20.98
C PHE A 2 -26.52 -2.82 21.95
N PRO A 3 -26.84 -2.55 23.23
CA PRO A 3 -25.89 -1.95 24.18
C PRO A 3 -24.70 -2.86 24.53
N SER A 4 -24.89 -4.17 24.42
CA SER A 4 -23.87 -5.18 24.68
C SER A 4 -22.68 -5.12 23.71
N LEU A 5 -22.87 -4.65 22.47
CA LEU A 5 -21.79 -4.50 21.49
C LEU A 5 -20.76 -3.43 21.90
N VAL A 6 -21.20 -2.43 22.68
CA VAL A 6 -20.34 -1.33 23.14
C VAL A 6 -19.83 -1.61 24.55
N ASN A 7 -20.64 -2.26 25.39
CA ASN A 7 -20.32 -2.48 26.80
C ASN A 7 -19.57 -3.79 27.09
N CYS A 8 -19.64 -4.78 26.20
CA CYS A 8 -19.04 -6.12 26.40
C CYS A 8 -17.92 -6.44 25.40
N CYS A 9 -17.53 -5.48 24.55
CA CYS A 9 -16.44 -5.64 23.59
C CYS A 9 -15.47 -4.45 23.70
N THR A 10 -14.17 -4.72 23.61
CA THR A 10 -13.15 -3.67 23.47
C THR A 10 -13.13 -3.19 22.03
N ILE A 11 -13.24 -1.88 21.83
CA ILE A 11 -13.13 -1.27 20.51
C ILE A 11 -11.66 -0.97 20.24
N ASP A 12 -11.14 -1.52 19.14
CA ASP A 12 -9.81 -1.23 18.63
C ASP A 12 -9.94 -0.47 17.30
N TRP A 13 -9.31 0.70 17.23
CA TRP A 13 -9.44 1.61 16.09
C TRP A 13 -8.27 1.43 15.14
N PHE A 14 -8.57 1.10 13.88
CA PHE A 14 -7.58 1.05 12.82
C PHE A 14 -7.56 2.35 12.05
N VAL A 15 -6.38 2.94 11.95
CA VAL A 15 -6.12 4.11 11.11
C VAL A 15 -5.42 3.69 9.83
N GLU A 16 -5.44 4.57 8.84
CA GLU A 16 -4.63 4.41 7.64
C GLU A 16 -3.16 4.24 8.02
N TRP A 17 -2.42 3.45 7.24
CA TRP A 17 -1.02 3.22 7.51
C TRP A 17 -0.23 4.52 7.36
N PRO A 18 0.57 4.89 8.37
CA PRO A 18 1.44 6.04 8.25
C PRO A 18 2.55 5.77 7.23
N GLN A 19 3.19 6.85 6.77
CA GLN A 19 4.23 6.79 5.74
C GLN A 19 5.37 5.84 6.12
N GLU A 20 5.76 5.83 7.39
CA GLU A 20 6.82 4.96 7.93
C GLU A 20 6.43 3.48 7.86
N ALA A 21 5.16 3.15 8.09
CA ALA A 21 4.68 1.77 7.99
C ALA A 21 4.68 1.30 6.53
N LEU A 22 4.23 2.15 5.60
CA LEU A 22 4.28 1.87 4.17
C LEU A 22 5.72 1.63 3.71
N LEU A 23 6.64 2.50 4.13
CA LEU A 23 8.07 2.41 3.80
C LEU A 23 8.68 1.11 4.32
N SER A 24 8.46 0.78 5.59
CA SER A 24 8.99 -0.46 6.20
C SER A 24 8.47 -1.72 5.49
N VAL A 25 7.19 -1.74 5.11
CA VAL A 25 6.59 -2.87 4.37
C VAL A 25 7.17 -2.98 2.96
N ALA A 26 7.36 -1.86 2.26
CA ALA A 26 7.95 -1.86 0.93
C ALA A 26 9.41 -2.29 0.95
N GLU A 27 10.23 -1.75 1.84
CA GLU A 27 11.63 -2.17 2.00
C GLU A 27 11.72 -3.66 2.28
N ASN A 28 10.90 -4.18 3.20
CA ASN A 28 10.92 -5.60 3.53
C ASN A 28 10.49 -6.49 2.36
N SER A 29 9.52 -6.05 1.56
CA SER A 29 9.02 -6.78 0.40
C SER A 29 10.00 -6.74 -0.79
N LEU A 30 10.71 -5.63 -0.97
CA LEU A 30 11.60 -5.38 -2.11
C LEU A 30 13.04 -5.86 -1.90
N LYS A 31 13.41 -6.27 -0.69
CA LYS A 31 14.73 -6.87 -0.35
C LYS A 31 15.18 -8.00 -1.29
N VAL A 32 14.24 -8.68 -1.94
CA VAL A 32 14.52 -9.82 -2.83
C VAL A 32 15.04 -9.37 -4.21
N VAL A 33 14.87 -8.09 -4.59
CA VAL A 33 15.06 -7.62 -5.97
C VAL A 33 16.45 -7.04 -6.26
N GLY A 34 17.18 -6.52 -5.25
CA GLY A 34 18.43 -5.79 -5.54
C GLY A 34 19.26 -5.35 -4.32
N GLY A 35 20.18 -4.41 -4.57
CA GLY A 35 21.07 -3.83 -3.54
C GLY A 35 20.37 -2.80 -2.64
N SER A 36 20.93 -2.55 -1.44
CA SER A 36 20.23 -1.80 -0.38
C SER A 36 19.86 -0.36 -0.75
N GLU A 37 20.69 0.34 -1.53
CA GLU A 37 20.47 1.75 -1.88
C GLU A 37 19.35 1.93 -2.92
N ASP A 38 19.22 0.97 -3.85
CA ASP A 38 18.16 1.00 -4.86
C ASP A 38 16.80 0.61 -4.26
N ILE A 39 16.80 -0.27 -3.25
CA ILE A 39 15.60 -0.69 -2.52
C ILE A 39 14.97 0.49 -1.78
N GLU A 40 15.77 1.32 -1.09
CA GLU A 40 15.26 2.47 -0.34
C GLU A 40 14.59 3.49 -1.27
N LYS A 41 15.23 3.80 -2.40
CA LYS A 41 14.67 4.70 -3.42
C LYS A 41 13.39 4.14 -4.02
N LEU A 42 13.36 2.85 -4.33
CA LEU A 42 12.19 2.17 -4.88
C LEU A 42 11.02 2.12 -3.88
N ALA A 43 11.32 1.82 -2.61
CA ALA A 43 10.33 1.84 -1.54
C ALA A 43 9.70 3.22 -1.40
N LEU A 44 10.52 4.29 -1.41
CA LEU A 44 10.02 5.67 -1.36
C LEU A 44 9.11 6.01 -2.55
N ILE A 45 9.43 5.52 -3.75
CA ILE A 45 8.57 5.68 -4.93
C ILE A 45 7.23 4.97 -4.73
N CYS A 46 7.23 3.73 -4.24
CA CYS A 46 6.00 2.97 -3.97
C CYS A 46 5.10 3.70 -2.96
N VAL A 47 5.68 4.23 -1.87
CA VAL A 47 4.97 5.05 -0.88
C VAL A 47 4.36 6.29 -1.53
N THR A 48 5.15 7.03 -2.30
CA THR A 48 4.71 8.26 -2.98
C THR A 48 3.55 8.00 -3.94
N ILE A 49 3.59 6.88 -4.68
CA ILE A 49 2.51 6.46 -5.57
C ILE A 49 1.24 6.20 -4.75
N HIS A 50 1.32 5.46 -3.65
CA HIS A 50 0.17 5.14 -2.82
C HIS A 50 -0.50 6.40 -2.26
N GLU A 51 0.28 7.31 -1.69
CA GLU A 51 -0.23 8.59 -1.17
C GLU A 51 -0.84 9.46 -2.27
N SER A 52 -0.23 9.49 -3.46
CA SER A 52 -0.77 10.22 -4.60
C SER A 52 -2.14 9.68 -5.02
N VAL A 53 -2.31 8.36 -5.03
CA VAL A 53 -3.60 7.73 -5.34
C VAL A 53 -4.62 8.07 -4.26
N SER A 54 -4.26 7.99 -2.97
CA SER A 54 -5.14 8.38 -1.86
C SER A 54 -5.62 9.82 -1.94
N LYS A 55 -4.76 10.76 -2.37
CA LYS A 55 -5.17 12.15 -2.62
C LYS A 55 -6.10 12.25 -3.84
N MET A 56 -5.83 11.47 -4.89
CA MET A 56 -6.64 11.44 -6.10
C MET A 56 -8.04 10.87 -5.85
N THR A 57 -8.22 9.91 -4.93
CA THR A 57 -9.55 9.35 -4.64
C THR A 57 -10.52 10.40 -4.12
N VAL A 58 -10.04 11.35 -3.31
CA VAL A 58 -10.82 12.46 -2.79
C VAL A 58 -11.30 13.35 -3.94
N ARG A 59 -10.37 13.77 -4.79
CA ARG A 59 -10.69 14.57 -5.98
C ARG A 59 -11.64 13.84 -6.94
N PHE A 60 -11.42 12.54 -7.14
CA PHE A 60 -12.29 11.71 -7.98
C PHE A 60 -13.71 11.64 -7.43
N TYR A 61 -13.88 11.57 -6.11
CA TYR A 61 -15.20 11.63 -5.49
C TYR A 61 -15.87 12.99 -5.72
N GLU A 62 -15.13 14.09 -5.62
CA GLU A 62 -15.68 15.44 -5.84
C GLU A 62 -16.19 15.63 -7.28
N GLU A 63 -15.42 15.14 -8.27
CA GLU A 63 -15.73 15.31 -9.69
C GLU A 63 -16.78 14.30 -10.18
N MET A 64 -16.65 13.02 -9.82
CA MET A 64 -17.43 11.92 -10.40
C MET A 64 -18.49 11.36 -9.45
N ARG A 65 -18.50 11.77 -8.18
CA ARG A 65 -19.39 11.25 -7.11
C ARG A 65 -19.31 9.73 -6.95
N ARG A 66 -18.14 9.14 -7.23
CA ARG A 66 -17.85 7.72 -7.08
C ARG A 66 -16.76 7.52 -6.04
N HIS A 67 -17.03 6.67 -5.06
CA HIS A 67 -16.06 6.32 -4.03
C HIS A 67 -15.03 5.32 -4.59
N TYR A 68 -13.75 5.61 -4.35
CA TYR A 68 -12.66 4.67 -4.53
C TYR A 68 -11.87 4.61 -3.23
N TYR A 69 -11.58 3.42 -2.74
CA TYR A 69 -10.94 3.21 -1.44
C TYR A 69 -9.52 2.70 -1.65
N THR A 70 -8.54 3.42 -1.10
CA THR A 70 -7.18 2.92 -0.95
C THR A 70 -7.11 2.10 0.32
N THR A 71 -6.60 0.87 0.22
CA THR A 71 -6.47 -0.04 1.37
C THR A 71 -5.05 -0.56 1.48
N PRO A 72 -4.58 -0.96 2.68
CA PRO A 72 -3.30 -1.65 2.83
C PRO A 72 -3.17 -2.86 1.89
N SER A 73 -4.27 -3.59 1.64
CA SER A 73 -4.29 -4.70 0.68
C SER A 73 -3.92 -4.26 -0.74
N SER A 74 -4.48 -3.16 -1.24
CA SER A 74 -4.12 -2.63 -2.57
C SER A 74 -2.64 -2.20 -2.67
N TYR A 75 -2.04 -1.77 -1.56
CA TYR A 75 -0.61 -1.47 -1.52
C TYR A 75 0.25 -2.73 -1.61
N LEU A 76 -0.14 -3.79 -0.89
CA LEU A 76 0.54 -5.08 -0.97
C LEU A 76 0.41 -5.70 -2.37
N GLU A 77 -0.73 -5.54 -3.03
CA GLU A 77 -0.92 -5.96 -4.42
C GLU A 77 0.01 -5.22 -5.39
N LEU A 78 0.19 -3.90 -5.21
CA LEU A 78 1.15 -3.11 -5.99
C LEU A 78 2.57 -3.69 -5.89
N LEU A 79 3.03 -3.97 -4.66
CA LEU A 79 4.34 -4.56 -4.41
C LEU A 79 4.46 -5.95 -5.04
N LYS A 80 3.44 -6.79 -4.88
CA LYS A 80 3.42 -8.14 -5.46
C LYS A 80 3.49 -8.12 -6.98
N LEU A 81 2.72 -7.25 -7.63
CA LEU A 81 2.73 -7.10 -9.09
C LEU A 81 4.09 -6.63 -9.61
N TYR A 82 4.74 -5.71 -8.89
CA TYR A 82 6.09 -5.27 -9.23
C TYR A 82 7.08 -6.44 -9.18
N LEU A 83 7.07 -7.21 -8.10
CA LEU A 83 7.95 -8.38 -7.93
C LEU A 83 7.73 -9.44 -9.01
N GLU A 84 6.47 -9.73 -9.36
CA GLU A 84 6.13 -10.67 -10.43
C GLU A 84 6.69 -10.23 -11.78
N LYS A 85 6.57 -8.94 -12.11
CA LYS A 85 7.07 -8.39 -13.38
C LYS A 85 8.60 -8.40 -13.47
N GLU A 86 9.30 -8.11 -12.38
CA GLU A 86 10.76 -8.25 -12.34
C GLU A 86 11.20 -9.71 -12.49
N GLY A 87 10.50 -10.66 -11.87
CA GLY A 87 10.74 -12.09 -12.05
C GLY A 87 10.58 -12.54 -13.52
N VAL A 88 9.53 -12.08 -14.19
CA VAL A 88 9.31 -12.36 -15.63
C VAL A 88 10.41 -11.76 -16.51
N ARG A 89 10.87 -10.54 -16.20
CA ARG A 89 11.95 -9.89 -16.97
C ARG A 89 13.26 -10.67 -16.87
N ASN A 90 13.59 -11.20 -15.71
CA ASN A 90 14.79 -12.02 -15.50
C ASN A 90 14.69 -13.38 -16.23
N THR A 91 13.49 -13.95 -16.38
CA THR A 91 13.31 -15.20 -17.15
C THR A 91 13.42 -15.05 -18.66
N HIS A 92 13.20 -13.85 -19.22
CA HIS A 92 13.33 -13.58 -20.66
C HIS A 92 14.75 -13.15 -21.07
N GLN A 93 15.67 -12.96 -20.12
CA GLN A 93 17.09 -12.67 -20.37
C GLN A 93 18.00 -13.90 -20.28
N LEU A 94 17.44 -15.09 -20.05
CA LEU A 94 18.09 -16.41 -20.12
C LEU A 94 17.59 -17.16 -21.36
#